data_AF-A0A8T4M0L1-F1
#
_entry.id   AF-A0A8T4M0L1-F1
#
_cell.length_a   1.000
_cell.length_b   1.000
_cell.length_c   1.000
_cell.angle_alpha   90.00
_cell.angle_beta   90.00
_cell.angle_gamma   90.00
#
_symmetry.space_group_name_H-M   'P 1'
#
loop_
_entity.id
_entity.type
_entity.pdbx_description
1 polymer ?
#
loop_
_entity_poly.entity_id
_entity_poly.type
_entity_poly.pdbx_seq_one_letter_code
_entity_poly.pdbx_strand_id
1 'polypeptide(L)'
;MNKGVMLILFIIIVLSAALYFTFVYSTPCDNLACWETKLEKCGRAKYLNDAGDVAWQYKIEGKAKINGLDKCIVNVKLADIRKGSIKTLRLKDQEMQCAVPLGVISYPETNIESCSGQLKEGMQSLIIEQLYQYILDNIGTIGTEITNPNVFSGNENTGLTTPETNTLNNTENITGNSSY
;
A
#
# COMPACT_ATOMS: atom_id res chain seq x y z
N MET A 1 32.00 32.38 35.38
CA MET A 1 30.62 31.85 35.28
C MET A 1 30.06 31.69 36.68
N ASN A 2 28.94 32.35 36.98
CA ASN A 2 28.30 32.22 38.29
C ASN A 2 27.79 30.78 38.45
N LYS A 3 27.99 30.18 39.63
CA LYS A 3 27.57 28.80 39.92
C LYS A 3 26.08 28.56 39.58
N GLY A 4 25.24 29.58 39.75
CA GLY A 4 23.82 29.54 39.34
C GLY A 4 23.58 29.42 37.84
N VAL A 5 24.41 30.06 37.00
CA VAL A 5 24.30 29.95 35.53
C VAL A 5 24.68 28.54 35.06
N MET A 6 25.67 27.92 35.72
CA MET A 6 26.09 26.55 35.41
C MET A 6 24.99 25.52 35.74
N LEU A 7 24.29 25.71 36.87
CA LEU A 7 23.18 24.84 37.28
C LEU A 7 21.97 24.93 36.34
N ILE A 8 21.62 26.14 35.89
CA ILE A 8 20.52 26.33 34.93
C ILE A 8 20.84 25.65 33.59
N LEU A 9 22.07 25.78 33.09
CA LEU A 9 22.51 25.09 31.86
C LEU A 9 22.40 23.57 31.99
N PHE A 10 22.80 23.00 33.13
CA PHE A 10 22.67 21.57 33.38
C PHE A 10 21.22 21.08 33.35
N ILE A 11 20.30 21.82 33.98
CA ILE A 11 18.87 21.49 33.96
C ILE A 11 18.31 21.51 32.53
N ILE A 12 18.67 22.52 31.74
CA ILE A 12 18.23 22.62 30.34
C ILE A 12 18.72 21.43 29.52
N ILE A 13 19.97 20.99 29.71
CA ILE A 13 20.54 19.83 29.02
C ILE A 13 19.82 18.53 29.42
N VAL A 14 19.54 18.34 30.71
CA VAL A 14 18.82 17.15 31.19
C VAL A 14 17.38 17.13 30.66
N LEU A 15 16.72 18.29 30.64
CA LEU A 15 15.34 18.42 30.18
C LEU A 15 15.25 18.23 28.65
N SER A 16 16.20 18.75 27.89
CA SER A 16 16.27 18.51 26.44
C SER A 16 16.55 17.04 26.10
N ALA A 17 17.43 16.38 26.85
CA ALA A 17 17.67 14.95 26.70
C ALA A 17 16.40 14.12 27.00
N ALA A 18 15.69 14.42 28.10
CA ALA A 18 14.45 13.73 28.44
C ALA A 18 13.36 13.90 27.37
N LEU A 19 13.22 15.10 26.80
CA LEU A 19 12.31 15.35 25.68
C LEU A 19 12.71 14.58 24.42
N TYR A 20 14.01 14.52 24.11
CA TYR A 20 14.50 13.75 22.97
C TYR A 20 14.17 12.25 23.09
N PHE A 21 14.43 11.64 24.25
CA PHE A 21 14.14 10.22 24.48
C PHE A 21 12.65 9.89 24.47
N THR A 22 11.79 10.82 24.90
CA THR A 22 10.33 10.60 24.94
C THR A 22 9.65 10.82 23.58
N PHE A 23 10.11 11.79 22.78
CA PHE A 23 9.43 12.16 21.53
C PHE A 23 10.09 11.63 20.25
N VAL A 24 11.42 11.52 20.20
CA VAL A 24 12.16 11.28 18.94
C VAL A 24 12.69 9.85 18.84
N TYR A 25 13.03 9.24 19.98
CA TYR A 25 13.62 7.91 19.98
C TYR A 25 12.61 6.86 19.47
N SER A 26 13.04 6.07 18.47
CA SER A 26 12.27 4.98 17.89
C SER A 26 13.06 3.69 18.05
N THR A 27 12.45 2.66 18.63
CA THR A 27 13.15 1.40 18.90
C THR A 27 13.33 0.62 17.60
N PRO A 28 14.55 0.16 17.23
CA PRO A 28 14.71 -0.70 16.07
C PRO A 28 14.06 -2.08 16.34
N CYS A 29 13.43 -2.64 15.32
CA CYS A 29 12.93 -4.01 15.30
C CYS A 29 13.73 -4.81 14.28
N ASP A 30 14.25 -5.96 14.69
CA ASP A 30 15.06 -6.84 13.84
C ASP A 30 14.23 -7.88 13.07
N ASN A 31 12.94 -8.03 13.42
CA ASN A 31 12.05 -9.00 12.82
C ASN A 31 10.61 -8.48 12.72
N LEU A 32 9.83 -9.17 11.87
CA LEU A 32 8.43 -8.84 11.60
C LEU A 32 7.55 -8.91 12.85
N ALA A 33 7.75 -9.90 13.71
CA ALA A 33 6.96 -10.08 14.93
C ALA A 33 7.11 -8.89 15.91
N CYS A 34 8.33 -8.35 16.06
CA CYS A 34 8.59 -7.12 16.81
C CYS A 34 7.83 -5.95 16.22
N TRP A 35 7.89 -5.81 14.89
CA TRP A 35 7.22 -4.73 14.18
C TRP A 35 5.70 -4.79 14.35
N GLU A 36 5.07 -5.94 14.12
CA GLU A 36 3.62 -6.14 14.24
C GLU A 36 3.12 -5.82 15.66
N THR A 37 3.84 -6.30 16.68
CA THR A 37 3.52 -6.01 18.09
C THR A 37 3.57 -4.51 18.40
N LYS A 38 4.53 -3.79 17.79
CA LYS A 38 4.65 -2.34 17.95
C LYS A 38 3.59 -1.60 17.16
N LEU A 39 3.27 -2.06 15.95
CA LEU A 39 2.26 -1.47 15.08
C LEU A 39 0.87 -1.57 15.71
N GLU A 40 0.50 -2.73 16.26
CA GLU A 40 -0.78 -2.94 16.93
C GLU A 40 -1.02 -1.94 18.07
N LYS A 41 0.02 -1.68 18.87
CA LYS A 41 0.00 -0.71 19.99
C LYS A 41 0.27 0.72 19.55
N CYS A 42 0.59 0.93 18.28
CA CYS A 42 1.14 2.17 17.72
C CYS A 42 2.32 2.74 18.55
N GLY A 43 3.23 1.85 18.96
CA GLY A 43 4.46 2.20 19.64
C GLY A 43 5.56 2.58 18.64
N ARG A 44 6.27 3.67 18.90
CA ARG A 44 7.37 4.13 18.03
C ARG A 44 8.43 3.05 17.82
N ALA A 45 8.60 2.65 16.57
CA ALA A 45 9.57 1.65 16.16
C ALA A 45 10.07 1.91 14.74
N LYS A 46 11.22 1.34 14.39
CA LYS A 46 11.76 1.31 13.03
C LYS A 46 11.96 -0.13 12.60
N TYR A 47 11.60 -0.45 11.36
CA TYR A 47 11.79 -1.79 10.80
C TYR A 47 12.31 -1.65 9.37
N LEU A 48 13.29 -2.46 9.00
CA LEU A 48 13.80 -2.55 7.64
C LEU A 48 13.46 -3.94 7.11
N ASN A 49 12.56 -4.00 6.14
CA ASN A 49 12.27 -5.22 5.42
C ASN A 49 13.17 -5.28 4.18
N ASP A 50 14.23 -6.07 4.29
CA ASP A 50 15.18 -6.33 3.20
C ASP A 50 14.98 -7.74 2.61
N ALA A 51 13.75 -8.25 2.58
CA ALA A 51 13.42 -9.54 2.00
C ALA A 51 12.87 -9.36 0.57
N GLY A 52 13.75 -9.43 -0.43
CA GLY A 52 13.35 -9.49 -1.84
C GLY A 52 14.05 -8.49 -2.76
N ASP A 53 13.38 -8.16 -3.87
CA ASP A 53 13.91 -7.28 -4.91
C ASP A 53 13.88 -5.79 -4.52
N VAL A 54 13.24 -5.47 -3.41
CA VAL A 54 13.02 -4.11 -2.90
C VAL A 54 13.24 -4.11 -1.39
N ALA A 55 13.91 -3.07 -0.88
CA ALA A 55 14.10 -2.84 0.55
C ALA A 55 13.19 -1.71 1.02
N TRP A 56 12.35 -1.98 2.01
CA TRP A 56 11.40 -1.03 2.57
C TRP A 56 11.76 -0.66 4.00
N GLN A 57 11.82 0.62 4.28
CA GLN A 57 12.03 1.14 5.63
C GLN A 57 10.69 1.66 6.16
N TYR A 58 10.28 1.14 7.32
CA TYR A 58 9.09 1.58 8.03
C TYR A 58 9.46 2.26 9.34
N LYS A 59 8.71 3.30 9.70
CA LYS A 59 8.86 4.03 10.95
C LYS A 59 7.49 4.41 11.51
N ILE A 60 7.18 3.96 12.73
CA ILE A 60 5.98 4.38 13.46
C ILE A 60 6.29 5.71 14.14
N GLU A 61 5.62 6.78 13.71
CA GLU A 61 5.77 8.12 14.29
C GLU A 61 4.93 8.27 15.57
N GLY A 62 3.80 7.57 15.65
CA GLY A 62 2.91 7.54 16.80
C GLY A 62 1.44 7.73 16.42
N LYS A 63 0.62 8.09 17.40
CA LYS A 63 -0.84 8.26 17.25
C LYS A 63 -1.17 9.69 16.81
N ALA A 64 -2.12 9.81 15.89
CA ALA A 64 -2.71 11.09 15.50
C ALA A 64 -4.22 10.94 15.31
N LYS A 65 -4.97 12.00 15.58
CA LYS A 65 -6.42 12.02 15.42
C LYS A 65 -6.77 12.49 14.02
N ILE A 66 -7.34 11.61 13.19
CA ILE A 66 -7.77 11.93 11.82
C ILE A 66 -9.27 11.66 11.73
N ASN A 67 -10.03 12.66 11.32
CA ASN A 67 -11.51 12.58 11.24
C ASN A 67 -12.16 12.13 12.57
N GLY A 68 -11.60 12.57 13.70
CA GLY A 68 -12.10 12.24 15.04
C GLY A 68 -11.69 10.86 15.56
N LEU A 69 -11.01 10.02 14.77
CA LEU A 69 -10.55 8.69 15.14
C LEU A 69 -9.04 8.66 15.36
N ASP A 70 -8.60 7.91 16.36
CA ASP A 70 -7.17 7.69 16.59
C ASP A 70 -6.63 6.74 15.52
N LYS A 71 -5.63 7.20 14.77
CA LYS A 71 -4.90 6.44 13.76
C LYS A 71 -3.42 6.39 14.11
N CYS A 72 -2.76 5.33 13.70
CA CYS A 72 -1.32 5.19 13.77
C CYS A 72 -0.67 5.75 12.52
N ILE A 73 0.28 6.65 12.70
CA ILE A 73 1.05 7.26 11.62
C ILE A 73 2.30 6.44 11.38
N VAL A 74 2.40 5.88 10.18
CA VAL A 74 3.52 5.08 9.72
C VAL A 74 4.16 5.77 8.52
N ASN A 75 5.41 6.18 8.65
CA ASN A 75 6.22 6.61 7.53
C ASN A 75 6.84 5.37 6.86
N VAL A 76 6.72 5.32 5.53
CA VAL A 76 7.22 4.23 4.70
C VAL A 76 8.12 4.84 3.65
N LYS A 77 9.34 4.33 3.55
CA LYS A 77 10.34 4.79 2.61
C LYS A 77 10.83 3.63 1.77
N LEU A 78 10.95 3.86 0.47
CA LEU A 78 11.59 2.93 -0.45
C LEU A 78 13.11 3.08 -0.31
N ALA A 79 13.72 2.24 0.51
CA ALA A 79 15.14 2.37 0.87
C ALA A 79 16.06 1.95 -0.29
N ASP A 80 15.74 0.85 -0.95
CA ASP A 80 16.55 0.38 -2.09
C ASP A 80 15.75 -0.48 -3.06
N ILE A 81 16.25 -0.58 -4.30
CA ILE A 81 15.67 -1.39 -5.38
C ILE A 81 16.80 -2.23 -5.97
N ARG A 82 16.79 -3.53 -5.70
CA ARG A 82 17.78 -4.49 -6.22
C ARG A 82 17.43 -4.96 -7.62
N LYS A 83 16.14 -5.08 -7.94
CA LYS A 83 15.65 -5.34 -9.30
C LYS A 83 14.49 -4.42 -9.65
N GLY A 84 14.54 -3.85 -10.84
CA GLY A 84 13.50 -2.95 -11.34
C GLY A 84 13.89 -2.28 -12.65
N SER A 85 12.94 -1.57 -13.25
CA SER A 85 13.19 -0.75 -14.45
C SER A 85 13.77 0.62 -14.05
N ILE A 86 14.38 1.34 -15.00
CA ILE A 86 14.86 2.73 -14.80
C ILE A 86 13.74 3.62 -14.21
N LYS A 87 12.49 3.34 -14.56
CA LYS A 87 11.32 4.07 -14.07
C LYS A 87 11.09 3.85 -12.57
N THR A 88 11.28 2.62 -12.08
CA THR A 88 11.19 2.32 -10.64
C THR A 88 12.31 2.98 -9.83
N LEU A 89 13.48 3.20 -10.43
CA LEU A 89 14.61 3.87 -9.77
C LEU A 89 14.29 5.31 -9.32
N ARG A 90 13.33 5.97 -9.98
CA ARG A 90 12.85 7.30 -9.61
C ARG A 90 12.10 7.32 -8.27
N LEU A 91 11.61 6.16 -7.82
CA LEU A 91 10.92 6.03 -6.54
C LEU A 91 11.87 5.81 -5.37
N LYS A 92 13.15 5.53 -5.65
CA LYS A 92 14.15 5.32 -4.61
C LYS A 92 14.23 6.55 -3.71
N ASP A 93 14.35 6.29 -2.42
CA ASP A 93 14.39 7.29 -1.36
C ASP A 93 13.12 8.13 -1.18
N GLN A 94 12.07 7.91 -1.99
CA GLN A 94 10.79 8.57 -1.75
C GLN A 94 10.08 7.94 -0.56
N GLU A 95 9.28 8.77 0.10
CA GLU A 95 8.51 8.39 1.27
C GLU A 95 7.02 8.68 1.11
N MET A 96 6.21 7.96 1.88
CA MET A 96 4.81 8.22 2.10
C MET A 96 4.47 8.05 3.58
N GLN A 97 3.46 8.77 4.02
CA GLN A 97 2.90 8.66 5.35
C GLN A 97 1.53 7.98 5.26
N CYS A 98 1.34 6.94 6.07
CA CYS A 98 0.14 6.12 6.07
C CYS A 98 -0.56 6.19 7.42
N ALA A 99 -1.89 6.32 7.37
CA ALA A 99 -2.73 6.41 8.54
C ALA A 99 -3.47 5.08 8.76
N VAL A 100 -2.89 4.21 9.58
CA VAL A 100 -3.37 2.86 9.85
C VAL A 100 -4.33 2.87 11.05
N PRO A 101 -5.51 2.23 10.99
CA PRO A 101 -6.38 2.10 12.16
C PRO A 101 -5.71 1.29 13.28
N LEU A 102 -6.01 1.63 14.54
CA LEU A 102 -5.44 0.92 15.69
C LEU A 102 -5.97 -0.53 15.75
N GLY A 103 -5.12 -1.46 16.20
CA GLY A 103 -5.48 -2.87 16.36
C GLY A 103 -5.56 -3.68 15.06
N VAL A 104 -5.22 -3.08 13.91
CA VAL A 104 -5.19 -3.78 12.62
C VAL A 104 -3.76 -3.82 12.10
N ILE A 105 -3.31 -5.01 11.70
CA ILE A 105 -2.05 -5.19 10.98
C ILE A 105 -2.35 -5.04 9.49
N SER A 106 -2.02 -3.88 8.93
CA SER A 106 -2.11 -3.65 7.48
C SER A 106 -0.78 -3.15 6.94
N TYR A 107 -0.30 -3.77 5.89
CA TYR A 107 0.91 -3.34 5.20
C TYR A 107 0.60 -2.14 4.29
N PRO A 108 1.31 -1.02 4.42
CA PRO A 108 1.07 0.18 3.61
C PRO A 108 1.16 -0.03 2.09
N GLU A 109 1.92 -1.03 1.67
CA GLU A 109 2.12 -1.39 0.26
C GLU A 109 0.86 -2.01 -0.36
N THR A 110 0.06 -2.72 0.43
CA THR A 110 -1.17 -3.37 -0.05
C THR A 110 -2.37 -2.44 -0.01
N ASN A 111 -2.35 -1.43 0.88
CA ASN A 111 -3.42 -0.43 1.00
C ASN A 111 -2.85 1.00 0.95
N ILE A 112 -2.52 1.44 -0.27
CA ILE A 112 -1.95 2.77 -0.56
C ILE A 112 -3.03 3.87 -0.44
N GLU A 113 -4.31 3.53 -0.41
CA GLU A 113 -5.40 4.51 -0.28
C GLU A 113 -5.29 5.31 1.01
N SER A 114 -4.86 4.66 2.09
CA SER A 114 -4.66 5.26 3.41
C SER A 114 -3.33 6.01 3.56
N CYS A 115 -2.54 6.09 2.48
CA CYS A 115 -1.24 6.75 2.42
C CYS A 115 -1.30 8.08 1.67
N SER A 116 -0.34 8.96 1.93
CA SER A 116 -0.11 10.21 1.22
C SER A 116 1.39 10.49 1.08
N GLY A 117 1.81 11.17 0.01
CA GLY A 117 3.21 11.53 -0.21
C GLY A 117 3.74 11.13 -1.58
N GLN A 118 4.99 11.51 -1.85
CA GLN A 118 5.62 11.38 -3.17
C GLN A 118 5.72 9.93 -3.63
N LEU A 119 5.97 9.00 -2.70
CA LEU A 119 6.07 7.58 -3.05
C LEU A 119 4.73 7.04 -3.57
N LYS A 120 3.60 7.46 -2.99
CA LYS A 120 2.26 7.10 -3.47
C LYS A 120 2.02 7.64 -4.89
N GLU A 121 2.30 8.92 -5.10
CA GLU A 121 2.10 9.58 -6.40
C GLU A 121 2.98 8.96 -7.49
N GLY A 122 4.23 8.66 -7.14
CA GLY A 122 5.17 7.97 -8.01
C GLY A 122 4.71 6.56 -8.36
N MET A 123 4.27 5.76 -7.38
CA MET A 123 3.71 4.42 -7.65
C MET A 123 2.46 4.49 -8.54
N GLN A 124 1.55 5.44 -8.28
CA GLN A 124 0.37 5.64 -9.12
C GLN A 124 0.74 6.01 -10.56
N SER A 125 1.76 6.85 -10.75
CA SER A 125 2.27 7.21 -12.08
C SER A 125 2.80 5.99 -12.83
N LEU A 126 3.54 5.10 -12.16
CA LEU A 126 4.03 3.86 -12.78
C LEU A 126 2.90 2.92 -13.18
N ILE A 127 1.87 2.78 -12.34
CA ILE A 127 0.69 1.95 -12.64
C ILE A 127 -0.02 2.49 -13.89
N ILE A 128 -0.22 3.81 -13.98
CA ILE A 128 -0.86 4.45 -15.14
C ILE A 128 -0.04 4.22 -16.41
N GLU A 129 1.29 4.38 -16.34
CA GLU A 129 2.16 4.13 -17.50
C GLU A 129 2.10 2.67 -17.96
N GLN A 130 2.08 1.70 -17.04
CA GLN A 130 1.96 0.28 -17.38
C GLN A 130 0.61 -0.05 -18.01
N LEU A 131 -0.48 0.53 -17.47
CA LEU A 131 -1.81 0.38 -18.05
C LEU A 131 -1.86 0.95 -19.47
N TYR A 132 -1.25 2.13 -19.69
CA TYR A 132 -1.21 2.73 -21.02
C TYR A 132 -0.45 1.86 -22.02
N GLN A 133 0.71 1.31 -21.64
CA GLN A 133 1.44 0.37 -22.49
C GLN A 133 0.62 -0.89 -22.79
N TYR A 134 0.00 -1.48 -21.77
CA TYR A 134 -0.87 -2.65 -21.95
C TYR A 134 -2.03 -2.38 -22.91
N ILE A 135 -2.67 -1.21 -22.81
CA ILE A 135 -3.76 -0.83 -23.71
C ILE A 135 -3.26 -0.73 -25.16
N LEU A 136 -2.10 -0.08 -25.38
CA LEU A 136 -1.52 0.05 -26.72
C LEU A 136 -1.18 -1.31 -27.34
N ASP A 137 -0.56 -2.20 -26.55
CA ASP A 137 -0.15 -3.53 -27.01
C ASP A 137 -1.35 -4.41 -27.39
N ASN A 138 -2.46 -4.29 -26.66
CA ASN A 138 -3.65 -5.13 -26.89
C ASN A 138 -4.60 -4.54 -27.94
N ILE A 139 -4.79 -3.22 -28.02
CA ILE A 139 -5.68 -2.60 -29.01
C ILE A 139 -5.07 -2.61 -30.41
N GLY A 140 -3.75 -2.45 -30.53
CA GLY A 140 -3.05 -2.51 -31.83
C GLY A 140 -3.25 -3.84 -32.57
N THR A 141 -3.49 -4.92 -31.84
CA THR A 141 -3.70 -6.27 -32.39
C THR A 141 -5.13 -6.49 -32.91
N ILE A 142 -6.11 -5.70 -32.45
CA ILE A 142 -7.51 -5.80 -32.93
C ILE A 142 -7.67 -5.12 -34.31
N GLY A 143 -6.84 -4.13 -34.63
CA GLY A 143 -6.91 -3.41 -35.91
C GLY A 143 -6.60 -4.27 -37.14
N THR A 144 -5.92 -5.41 -36.98
CA THR A 144 -5.55 -6.31 -38.09
C THR A 144 -6.57 -7.41 -38.37
N GLU A 145 -7.58 -7.62 -37.51
CA GLU A 145 -8.66 -8.58 -37.77
C GLU A 145 -9.95 -7.95 -38.32
N ILE A 146 -10.07 -6.61 -38.31
CA ILE A 146 -11.25 -5.88 -38.82
C ILE A 146 -11.06 -5.46 -40.29
N THR A 147 -10.22 -6.16 -41.06
CA THR A 147 -10.14 -5.98 -42.53
C THR A 147 -11.14 -6.86 -43.30
N ASN A 148 -12.32 -7.11 -42.72
CA ASN A 148 -13.48 -7.60 -43.46
C ASN A 148 -14.59 -6.52 -43.41
N PRO A 149 -14.74 -5.69 -44.47
CA PRO A 149 -15.60 -4.50 -44.46
C PRO A 149 -17.12 -4.78 -44.52
N ASN A 150 -17.59 -5.96 -44.08
CA ASN A 150 -19.01 -6.36 -44.21
C ASN A 150 -19.80 -6.39 -42.89
N VAL A 151 -19.26 -5.90 -41.77
CA VAL A 151 -19.91 -6.07 -40.45
C VAL A 151 -20.75 -4.85 -40.02
N PHE A 152 -20.66 -3.70 -40.68
CA PHE A 152 -21.46 -2.52 -40.33
C PHE A 152 -22.36 -2.06 -41.49
N SER A 153 -23.36 -2.87 -41.81
CA SER A 153 -24.61 -2.36 -42.39
C SER A 153 -25.72 -2.58 -41.37
N GLY A 154 -26.15 -1.48 -40.77
CA GLY A 154 -27.28 -1.47 -39.87
C GLY A 154 -28.56 -1.93 -40.57
N ASN A 155 -29.33 -2.74 -39.86
CA ASN A 155 -30.77 -2.82 -40.07
C ASN A 155 -31.42 -2.69 -38.70
N GLU A 156 -31.84 -1.47 -38.41
CA GLU A 156 -32.78 -1.10 -37.37
C GLU A 156 -34.16 -1.59 -37.82
N ASN A 157 -34.73 -2.61 -37.16
CA ASN A 157 -36.17 -2.87 -37.13
C ASN A 157 -36.54 -3.73 -35.90
N THR A 158 -37.06 -3.03 -34.89
CA THR A 158 -38.29 -3.33 -34.13
C THR A 158 -38.71 -4.79 -33.89
N GLY A 159 -38.84 -5.18 -32.62
CA GLY A 159 -39.53 -6.42 -32.26
C GLY A 159 -39.46 -6.80 -30.78
N LEU A 160 -40.25 -6.12 -29.95
CA LEU A 160 -40.59 -6.49 -28.57
C LEU A 160 -41.15 -7.92 -28.53
N THR A 161 -40.55 -8.84 -27.76
CA THR A 161 -41.26 -9.91 -27.04
C THR A 161 -40.49 -10.33 -25.79
N THR A 162 -41.24 -10.39 -24.70
CA THR A 162 -40.92 -10.77 -23.31
C THR A 162 -40.66 -12.29 -23.14
N PRO A 163 -40.23 -12.76 -21.94
CA PRO A 163 -39.40 -13.95 -21.78
C PRO A 163 -40.20 -15.24 -21.62
N GLU A 164 -39.71 -16.32 -22.22
CA GLU A 164 -40.15 -17.69 -21.91
C GLU A 164 -39.21 -18.35 -20.90
N THR A 165 -39.78 -18.55 -19.72
CA THR A 165 -39.34 -19.47 -18.66
C THR A 165 -39.44 -20.91 -19.17
N ASN A 166 -38.41 -21.73 -18.98
CA ASN A 166 -38.57 -23.18 -18.97
C ASN A 166 -37.56 -23.84 -18.02
N THR A 167 -38.05 -24.11 -16.81
CA THR A 167 -37.61 -25.20 -15.92
C THR A 167 -38.05 -26.55 -16.50
N LEU A 168 -37.13 -27.50 -16.66
CA LEU A 168 -37.27 -28.85 -16.10
C LEU A 168 -35.95 -29.66 -16.18
N ASN A 169 -35.46 -30.02 -14.99
CA ASN A 169 -34.95 -31.33 -14.57
C ASN A 169 -34.11 -32.19 -15.54
N ASN A 170 -32.90 -32.53 -15.12
CA ASN A 170 -32.65 -33.94 -14.80
C ASN A 170 -31.52 -34.15 -13.78
N THR A 171 -31.86 -34.99 -12.81
CA THR A 171 -31.08 -35.56 -11.73
C THR A 171 -30.28 -36.74 -12.27
N GLU A 172 -28.96 -36.79 -12.06
CA GLU A 172 -28.25 -38.07 -11.93
C GLU A 172 -27.21 -38.00 -10.80
N ASN A 173 -27.40 -38.92 -9.85
CA ASN A 173 -26.56 -39.23 -8.72
C ASN A 173 -25.22 -39.84 -9.16
N ILE A 174 -24.10 -39.43 -8.56
CA ILE A 174 -22.99 -40.35 -8.27
C ILE A 174 -22.47 -40.09 -6.86
N THR A 175 -22.82 -41.01 -5.97
CA THR A 175 -22.22 -41.31 -4.68
C THR A 175 -20.75 -41.70 -4.80
N GLY A 176 -19.90 -41.23 -3.90
CA GLY A 176 -18.50 -41.66 -3.80
C GLY A 176 -17.81 -41.16 -2.53
N ASN A 177 -18.19 -41.73 -1.40
CA ASN A 177 -17.56 -41.62 -0.09
C ASN A 177 -16.15 -42.25 -0.11
N SER A 178 -15.14 -41.63 0.51
CA SER A 178 -14.18 -42.34 1.38
C SER A 178 -13.21 -41.37 2.08
N SER A 179 -13.31 -41.36 3.40
CA SER A 179 -12.27 -41.00 4.35
C SER A 179 -11.00 -41.82 4.13
N TYR A 180 -9.84 -41.20 4.35
CA TYR A 180 -8.69 -41.70 5.12
C TYR A 180 -7.89 -40.50 5.63
#